data_AF-A0A812LM58-F1
#
_entry.id   AF-A0A812LM58-F1
#
_cell.length_a   1.000
_cell.length_b   1.000
_cell.length_c   1.000
_cell.angle_alpha   90.00
_cell.angle_beta   90.00
_cell.angle_gamma   90.00
#
_symmetry.space_group_name_H-M   'P 1'
#
loop_
_entity.id
_entity.type
_entity.pdbx_description
1 polymer ?
#
loop_
_entity_poly.entity_id
_entity_poly.type
_entity_poly.pdbx_seq_one_letter_code
_entity_poly.pdbx_strand_id
1 'polypeptide(L)'
;SAKPANHTNSMNGTKHEEHEEHEEPEYVDATVAEIDPEGELVAMETDVSCASAEKSGRGWWVGGDKMWGSGRGIENVHGNNLGYYNQGMDAAHSRCGGSSCALIVNPPGHRSINQFHIHFFHYAGYGANLKGRLEKRVCGRSGWKSGGFPCHGKAMYVSGWPRVFSVALGGGGMHHASVIAWPGACGRRGTIIQLAYGCSIEHQIRGDYDPSKR
;
A
#
# COMPACT_ATOMS: atom_id res chain seq x y z
N SER A 1 34.28 -61.78 6.19
CA SER A 1 33.49 -62.49 7.20
C SER A 1 33.90 -62.08 8.59
N ALA A 2 33.05 -61.31 9.27
CA ALA A 2 33.09 -61.03 10.70
C ALA A 2 31.64 -60.74 11.16
N LYS A 3 31.23 -61.39 12.26
CA LYS A 3 30.06 -61.12 13.11
C LYS A 3 30.61 -60.66 14.49
N PRO A 4 29.85 -60.17 15.50
CA PRO A 4 28.38 -60.05 15.66
C PRO A 4 27.89 -58.76 16.42
N ALA A 5 26.60 -58.80 16.80
CA ALA A 5 25.96 -58.26 18.02
C ALA A 5 25.42 -56.81 17.95
N ASN A 6 24.28 -56.43 18.54
CA ASN A 6 23.38 -57.11 19.49
C ASN A 6 21.99 -56.42 19.51
N HIS A 7 20.96 -57.20 19.87
CA HIS A 7 19.81 -56.92 20.78
C HIS A 7 19.47 -55.45 21.14
N THR A 8 18.21 -54.97 21.27
CA THR A 8 16.95 -55.58 21.75
C THR A 8 15.77 -54.60 21.61
N ASN A 9 14.56 -55.17 21.43
CA ASN A 9 13.18 -54.79 21.84
C ASN A 9 12.84 -53.35 22.26
N SER A 10 11.78 -52.70 21.74
CA SER A 10 10.34 -53.05 21.65
C SER A 10 9.51 -52.75 22.91
N MET A 11 8.68 -51.71 22.75
CA MET A 11 7.26 -51.55 23.15
C MET A 11 6.79 -51.43 24.61
N ASN A 12 5.90 -50.42 24.74
CA ASN A 12 4.70 -50.31 25.58
C ASN A 12 4.88 -50.21 27.10
N GLY A 13 4.16 -49.36 27.83
CA GLY A 13 3.05 -48.48 27.53
C GLY A 13 2.33 -48.12 28.84
N THR A 14 1.46 -47.09 28.79
CA THR A 14 0.27 -46.86 29.66
C THR A 14 0.52 -46.58 31.18
N LYS A 15 -0.22 -45.75 31.91
CA LYS A 15 -1.60 -45.20 31.80
C LYS A 15 -1.87 -44.19 32.95
N HIS A 16 -2.89 -43.33 32.75
CA HIS A 16 -3.84 -42.72 33.72
C HIS A 16 -3.31 -41.69 34.75
N GLU A 17 -4.02 -40.64 35.19
CA GLU A 17 -5.45 -40.22 35.17
C GLU A 17 -5.46 -38.69 35.47
N GLU A 18 -6.16 -37.86 34.70
CA GLU A 18 -7.47 -37.23 35.02
C GLU A 18 -7.48 -36.20 36.18
N HIS A 19 -7.85 -34.96 35.86
CA HIS A 19 -8.95 -34.27 36.53
C HIS A 19 -9.50 -33.14 35.63
N GLU A 20 -10.78 -33.25 35.37
CA GLU A 20 -11.68 -32.39 34.60
C GLU A 20 -12.51 -31.54 35.58
N GLU A 21 -12.89 -30.33 35.16
CA GLU A 21 -14.11 -29.55 35.50
C GLU A 21 -13.86 -28.09 35.04
N HIS A 22 -14.33 -27.66 33.87
CA HIS A 22 -15.66 -27.12 33.52
C HIS A 22 -16.09 -25.86 34.29
N GLU A 23 -16.03 -24.71 33.61
CA GLU A 23 -17.06 -23.65 33.70
C GLU A 23 -17.08 -22.84 32.38
N GLU A 24 -18.27 -22.34 32.05
CA GLU A 24 -18.85 -22.17 30.70
C GLU A 24 -18.46 -20.89 29.92
N PRO A 25 -18.73 -20.85 28.60
CA PRO A 25 -18.59 -19.64 27.78
C PRO A 25 -19.83 -18.74 27.85
N GLU A 26 -19.67 -17.50 28.29
CA GLU A 26 -20.69 -16.47 28.09
C GLU A 26 -20.66 -15.86 26.69
N TYR A 27 -21.86 -15.47 26.26
CA TYR A 27 -22.40 -15.45 24.91
C TYR A 27 -22.58 -14.00 24.41
N VAL A 28 -22.16 -13.80 23.15
CA VAL A 28 -22.50 -12.80 22.10
C VAL A 28 -22.99 -11.38 22.45
N ASP A 29 -22.46 -10.41 21.68
CA ASP A 29 -23.33 -9.56 20.86
C ASP A 29 -22.68 -9.36 19.48
N ALA A 30 -22.92 -10.34 18.61
CA ALA A 30 -22.84 -10.16 17.18
C ALA A 30 -24.21 -9.60 16.80
N THR A 31 -24.27 -8.33 16.38
CA THR A 31 -25.51 -7.77 15.83
C THR A 31 -25.86 -8.54 14.57
N VAL A 32 -26.83 -9.43 14.75
CA VAL A 32 -27.41 -10.30 13.75
C VAL A 32 -28.10 -9.40 12.73
N ALA A 33 -27.69 -9.53 11.47
CA ALA A 33 -28.53 -9.11 10.36
C ALA A 33 -29.88 -9.82 10.49
N GLU A 34 -30.97 -9.08 10.57
CA GLU A 34 -32.30 -9.68 10.50
C GLU A 34 -32.47 -10.38 9.15
N ILE A 35 -32.65 -11.70 9.21
CA ILE A 35 -32.94 -12.55 8.06
C ILE A 35 -34.47 -12.56 7.91
N ASP A 36 -34.95 -11.95 6.83
CA ASP A 36 -36.33 -12.01 6.36
C ASP A 36 -36.70 -13.48 6.00
N PRO A 37 -37.87 -14.02 6.43
CA PRO A 37 -38.26 -15.41 6.20
C PRO A 37 -38.46 -15.86 4.73
N GLU A 38 -38.23 -15.01 3.72
CA GLU A 38 -38.51 -15.33 2.30
C GLU A 38 -37.24 -15.47 1.41
N GLY A 39 -36.02 -15.43 1.96
CA GLY A 39 -34.82 -15.91 1.23
C GLY A 39 -34.42 -15.12 -0.02
N GLU A 40 -34.59 -13.79 -0.01
CA GLU A 40 -34.11 -12.90 -1.08
C GLU A 40 -32.92 -12.03 -0.61
N LEU A 41 -31.85 -11.96 -1.41
CA LEU A 41 -30.65 -11.16 -1.14
C LEU A 41 -30.96 -9.66 -1.23
N VAL A 42 -31.21 -9.01 -0.10
CA VAL A 42 -31.33 -7.55 -0.06
C VAL A 42 -29.93 -6.92 -0.02
N ALA A 43 -29.59 -6.16 -1.07
CA ALA A 43 -28.34 -5.43 -1.18
C ALA A 43 -28.23 -4.42 -0.03
N MET A 44 -27.22 -4.60 0.82
CA MET A 44 -26.87 -3.62 1.85
C MET A 44 -26.24 -2.41 1.15
N GLU A 45 -27.06 -1.38 0.90
CA GLU A 45 -26.55 -0.08 0.49
C GLU A 45 -25.69 0.48 1.62
N THR A 46 -24.38 0.54 1.40
CA THR A 46 -23.46 1.21 2.32
C THR A 46 -23.65 2.70 2.18
N ASP A 47 -24.35 3.31 3.15
CA ASP A 47 -24.34 4.76 3.38
C ASP A 47 -22.91 5.22 3.72
N VAL A 48 -22.16 5.58 2.68
CA VAL A 48 -20.90 6.30 2.81
C VAL A 48 -21.23 7.76 3.01
N SER A 49 -21.31 8.21 4.27
CA SER A 49 -21.33 9.65 4.58
C SER A 49 -19.95 10.25 4.27
N CYS A 50 -19.70 10.55 2.99
CA CYS A 50 -18.53 11.25 2.47
C CYS A 50 -18.64 12.79 2.66
N ALA A 51 -19.30 13.21 3.74
CA ALA A 51 -19.68 14.59 4.00
C ALA A 51 -18.51 15.43 4.53
N SER A 52 -17.47 15.62 3.71
CA SER A 52 -16.54 16.77 3.81
C SER A 52 -15.74 17.07 2.54
N ALA A 53 -15.88 16.29 1.45
CA ALA A 53 -15.15 16.54 0.19
C ALA A 53 -16.00 17.27 -0.87
N GLU A 54 -17.24 17.67 -0.53
CA GLU A 54 -18.11 18.43 -1.40
C GLU A 54 -17.71 19.91 -1.43
N LYS A 55 -16.99 20.31 -2.49
CA LYS A 55 -17.21 21.56 -3.24
C LYS A 55 -16.23 21.71 -4.42
N SER A 56 -16.26 20.75 -5.35
CA SER A 56 -15.96 21.01 -6.76
C SER A 56 -16.47 19.81 -7.57
N GLY A 57 -17.57 19.97 -8.31
CA GLY A 57 -18.32 18.91 -9.01
C GLY A 57 -17.60 18.21 -10.17
N ARG A 58 -16.30 17.96 -10.08
CA ARG A 58 -15.54 17.11 -10.99
C ARG A 58 -14.73 16.16 -10.11
N GLY A 59 -14.88 14.86 -10.34
CA GLY A 59 -14.12 13.81 -9.64
C GLY A 59 -12.62 13.90 -9.95
N TRP A 60 -11.99 12.81 -10.32
CA TRP A 60 -10.60 12.84 -10.79
C TRP A 60 -10.58 13.10 -12.30
N TRP A 61 -9.68 13.97 -12.78
CA TRP A 61 -9.54 14.25 -14.22
C TRP A 61 -8.08 14.29 -14.68
N VAL A 62 -7.87 13.93 -15.94
CA VAL A 62 -6.54 13.97 -16.56
C VAL A 62 -6.24 15.36 -17.10
N GLY A 63 -5.01 15.83 -16.88
CA GLY A 63 -4.45 16.98 -17.57
C GLY A 63 -2.95 16.78 -17.77
N GLY A 64 -2.52 16.52 -19.02
CA GLY A 64 -1.15 16.12 -19.31
C GLY A 64 -0.80 14.77 -18.65
N ASP A 65 0.33 14.74 -17.95
CA ASP A 65 0.85 13.59 -17.19
C ASP A 65 0.37 13.56 -15.72
N LYS A 66 -0.72 14.27 -15.42
CA LYS A 66 -1.24 14.46 -14.06
C LYS A 66 -2.69 14.04 -13.96
N MET A 67 -3.00 13.38 -12.85
CA MET A 67 -4.35 13.10 -12.39
C MET A 67 -4.71 14.12 -11.31
N TRP A 68 -5.60 15.04 -11.66
CA TRP A 68 -6.01 16.16 -10.82
C TRP A 68 -7.24 15.81 -10.00
N GLY A 69 -7.25 16.29 -8.76
CA GLY A 69 -8.38 16.14 -7.85
C GLY A 69 -8.55 17.37 -6.97
N SER A 70 -9.57 17.28 -6.13
CA SER A 70 -9.87 18.21 -5.05
C SER A 70 -8.84 18.09 -3.92
N GLY A 71 -8.68 19.18 -3.16
CA GLY A 71 -7.72 19.27 -2.07
C GLY A 71 -6.42 19.96 -2.47
N ARG A 72 -5.56 20.26 -1.48
CA ARG A 72 -4.32 21.02 -1.69
C ARG A 72 -3.12 20.14 -2.01
N GLY A 73 -3.06 18.96 -1.38
CA GLY A 73 -1.95 18.03 -1.50
C GLY A 73 -1.95 16.96 -0.42
N ILE A 74 -0.84 16.22 -0.32
CA ILE A 74 -0.70 15.07 0.59
C ILE A 74 -0.92 15.42 2.07
N GLU A 75 -0.68 16.67 2.46
CA GLU A 75 -0.93 17.17 3.81
C GLU A 75 -2.41 17.11 4.22
N ASN A 76 -3.34 17.07 3.26
CA ASN A 76 -4.78 16.94 3.52
C ASN A 76 -5.29 15.50 3.54
N VAL A 77 -4.43 14.51 3.28
CA VAL A 77 -4.83 13.10 3.22
C VAL A 77 -4.74 12.48 4.61
N HIS A 78 -5.86 11.98 5.13
CA HIS A 78 -5.96 11.37 6.46
C HIS A 78 -7.06 10.30 6.49
N GLY A 79 -7.20 9.56 7.59
CA GLY A 79 -8.08 8.40 7.72
C GLY A 79 -9.48 8.57 7.09
N ASN A 80 -10.17 9.66 7.44
CA ASN A 80 -11.55 9.92 7.01
C ASN A 80 -11.73 10.20 5.51
N ASN A 81 -10.67 10.51 4.76
CA ASN A 81 -10.77 10.82 3.33
C ASN A 81 -9.90 9.92 2.44
N LEU A 82 -9.32 8.85 2.99
CA LEU A 82 -8.48 7.91 2.25
C LEU A 82 -9.20 7.32 1.03
N GLY A 83 -10.52 7.09 1.10
CA GLY A 83 -11.30 6.56 -0.03
C GLY A 83 -11.15 7.41 -1.28
N TYR A 84 -11.39 8.71 -1.17
CA TYR A 84 -11.29 9.67 -2.27
C TYR A 84 -9.89 9.71 -2.90
N TYR A 85 -8.84 9.79 -2.08
CA TYR A 85 -7.48 9.86 -2.60
C TYR A 85 -6.99 8.55 -3.19
N ASN A 86 -7.41 7.40 -2.64
CA ASN A 86 -7.11 6.10 -3.26
C ASN A 86 -7.75 5.97 -4.64
N GLN A 87 -9.00 6.44 -4.82
CA GLN A 87 -9.63 6.48 -6.15
C GLN A 87 -8.81 7.31 -7.16
N GLY A 88 -8.14 8.37 -6.71
CA GLY A 88 -7.22 9.13 -7.56
C GLY A 88 -5.99 8.32 -7.98
N MET A 89 -5.43 7.54 -7.06
CA MET A 89 -4.34 6.61 -7.37
C MET A 89 -4.80 5.49 -8.32
N ASP A 90 -6.02 4.96 -8.16
CA ASP A 90 -6.62 4.00 -9.08
C ASP A 90 -6.79 4.61 -10.48
N ALA A 91 -7.31 5.84 -10.55
CA ALA A 91 -7.47 6.58 -11.80
C ALA A 91 -6.12 6.83 -12.48
N ALA A 92 -5.09 7.24 -11.74
CA ALA A 92 -3.74 7.42 -12.28
C ALA A 92 -3.12 6.08 -12.73
N HIS A 93 -3.35 4.99 -11.98
CA HIS A 93 -2.87 3.65 -12.31
C HIS A 93 -3.49 3.11 -13.60
N SER A 94 -4.77 3.42 -13.86
CA SER A 94 -5.43 3.07 -15.13
C SER A 94 -4.74 3.68 -16.36
N ARG A 95 -3.98 4.77 -16.18
CA ARG A 95 -3.21 5.43 -17.24
C ARG A 95 -1.77 4.94 -17.34
N CYS A 96 -1.16 4.60 -16.20
CA CYS A 96 0.21 4.09 -16.14
C CYS A 96 0.35 3.03 -15.03
N GLY A 97 -0.11 1.80 -15.30
CA GLY A 97 -0.05 0.68 -14.34
C GLY A 97 1.04 -0.35 -14.65
N GLY A 98 1.86 -0.11 -15.67
CA GLY A 98 2.88 -1.04 -16.12
C GLY A 98 4.12 -1.08 -15.20
N SER A 99 4.95 -2.10 -15.39
CA SER A 99 6.19 -2.26 -14.60
C SER A 99 7.24 -1.17 -14.81
N SER A 100 7.05 -0.32 -15.83
CA SER A 100 7.88 0.84 -16.17
C SER A 100 7.30 2.18 -15.69
N CYS A 101 6.20 2.15 -14.94
CA CYS A 101 5.50 3.34 -14.47
C CYS A 101 5.93 3.74 -13.05
N ALA A 102 5.83 5.02 -12.76
CA ALA A 102 5.82 5.56 -11.41
C ALA A 102 4.64 6.52 -11.25
N LEU A 103 4.01 6.48 -10.07
CA LEU A 103 2.95 7.42 -9.69
C LEU A 103 3.40 8.18 -8.46
N ILE A 104 3.40 9.51 -8.52
CA ILE A 104 4.03 10.35 -7.50
C ILE A 104 3.10 11.48 -7.06
N VAL A 105 2.97 11.67 -5.75
CA VAL A 105 2.48 12.91 -5.14
C VAL A 105 3.62 13.57 -4.40
N ASN A 106 3.89 14.84 -4.73
CA ASN A 106 4.92 15.62 -4.04
C ASN A 106 4.36 16.31 -2.79
N PRO A 107 5.17 16.43 -1.72
CA PRO A 107 4.77 17.10 -0.50
C PRO A 107 4.76 18.63 -0.67
N PRO A 108 4.20 19.36 0.31
CA PRO A 108 4.38 20.80 0.42
C PRO A 108 5.86 21.20 0.34
N GLY A 109 6.14 22.35 -0.27
CA GLY A 109 7.51 22.85 -0.47
C GLY A 109 8.27 22.20 -1.63
N HIS A 110 7.74 21.12 -2.23
CA HIS A 110 8.33 20.44 -3.39
C HIS A 110 7.36 20.34 -4.57
N ARG A 111 6.38 21.24 -4.62
CA ARG A 111 5.43 21.40 -5.72
C ARG A 111 5.17 22.88 -5.95
N SER A 112 4.87 23.25 -7.19
CA SER A 112 4.55 24.64 -7.58
C SER A 112 3.06 24.96 -7.55
N ILE A 113 2.19 23.95 -7.54
CA ILE A 113 0.73 24.10 -7.59
C ILE A 113 0.11 23.54 -6.30
N ASN A 114 -0.76 24.33 -5.68
CA ASN A 114 -1.46 24.00 -4.44
C ASN A 114 -2.86 23.41 -4.70
N GLN A 115 -2.90 22.47 -5.63
CA GLN A 115 -4.05 21.63 -5.93
C GLN A 115 -3.55 20.20 -5.99
N PHE A 116 -4.30 19.24 -5.44
CA PHE A 116 -3.89 17.85 -5.40
C PHE A 116 -3.75 17.29 -6.82
N HIS A 117 -2.58 16.73 -7.10
CA HIS A 117 -2.31 16.04 -8.35
C HIS A 117 -1.35 14.87 -8.14
N ILE A 118 -1.59 13.80 -8.88
CA ILE A 118 -0.74 12.62 -8.95
C ILE A 118 -0.07 12.64 -10.32
N HIS A 119 1.24 12.73 -10.35
CA HIS A 119 2.00 12.54 -11.59
C HIS A 119 2.02 11.07 -11.93
N PHE A 120 1.78 10.72 -13.19
CA PHE A 120 1.93 9.36 -13.70
C PHE A 120 2.76 9.41 -14.97
N PHE A 121 3.85 8.63 -15.01
CA PHE A 121 4.75 8.65 -16.15
C PHE A 121 5.59 7.38 -16.23
N HIS A 122 6.14 7.13 -17.42
CA HIS A 122 7.17 6.12 -17.62
C HIS A 122 8.50 6.67 -17.12
N TYR A 123 9.11 5.99 -16.17
CA TYR A 123 10.41 6.39 -15.66
C TYR A 123 11.53 5.99 -16.64
N ALA A 124 12.68 6.64 -16.53
CA ALA A 124 13.88 6.32 -17.31
C ALA A 124 15.14 6.36 -16.44
N GLY A 125 16.25 5.79 -16.95
CA GLY A 125 17.59 5.92 -16.36
C GLY A 125 17.63 5.72 -14.83
N TYR A 126 17.74 6.83 -14.10
CA TYR A 126 17.74 6.86 -12.64
C TYR A 126 16.53 6.14 -12.02
N GLY A 127 15.32 6.35 -12.54
CA GLY A 127 14.10 5.70 -12.04
C GLY A 127 14.17 4.17 -12.14
N ALA A 128 14.71 3.64 -13.23
CA ALA A 128 14.91 2.19 -13.40
C ALA A 128 15.90 1.63 -12.38
N ASN A 129 17.02 2.32 -12.18
CA ASN A 129 18.02 1.97 -11.17
C ASN A 129 17.46 2.04 -9.74
N LEU A 130 16.66 3.06 -9.44
CA LEU A 130 15.99 3.19 -8.15
C LEU A 130 14.99 2.05 -7.94
N LYS A 131 14.14 1.73 -8.92
CA LYS A 131 13.21 0.59 -8.84
C LYS A 131 13.94 -0.73 -8.59
N GLY A 132 15.04 -0.99 -9.31
CA GLY A 132 15.85 -2.19 -9.09
C GLY A 132 16.44 -2.28 -7.67
N ARG A 133 16.86 -1.16 -7.07
CA ARG A 133 17.32 -1.13 -5.68
C ARG A 133 16.18 -1.33 -4.68
N LEU A 134 15.02 -0.73 -4.93
CA LEU A 134 13.82 -0.94 -4.14
C LEU A 134 13.43 -2.42 -4.16
N GLU A 135 13.34 -3.04 -5.33
CA GLU A 135 13.00 -4.45 -5.48
C GLU A 135 13.96 -5.36 -4.72
N LYS A 136 15.28 -5.16 -4.84
CA LYS A 136 16.28 -5.91 -4.05
C LYS A 136 16.08 -5.75 -2.54
N ARG A 137 15.55 -4.61 -2.09
CA ARG A 137 15.40 -4.30 -0.67
C ARG A 137 14.10 -4.85 -0.07
N VAL A 138 12.99 -4.86 -0.83
CA VAL A 138 11.65 -5.18 -0.31
C VAL A 138 11.01 -6.44 -0.88
N CYS A 139 11.42 -6.93 -2.06
CA CYS A 139 10.80 -8.13 -2.63
C CYS A 139 11.07 -9.36 -1.74
N GLY A 140 10.02 -10.14 -1.47
CA GLY A 140 10.10 -11.33 -0.62
C GLY A 140 10.31 -11.02 0.87
N ARG A 141 10.09 -9.76 1.30
CA ARG A 141 10.27 -9.32 2.68
C ARG A 141 9.02 -8.60 3.17
N SER A 142 8.66 -8.79 4.43
CA SER A 142 7.51 -8.14 5.06
C SER A 142 7.86 -6.79 5.66
N GLY A 143 6.88 -5.89 5.69
CA GLY A 143 6.95 -4.60 6.37
C GLY A 143 7.83 -3.55 5.69
N TRP A 144 7.81 -2.35 6.26
CA TRP A 144 8.61 -1.21 5.80
C TRP A 144 10.10 -1.46 5.97
N LYS A 145 10.88 -1.12 4.92
CA LYS A 145 12.34 -1.15 4.94
C LYS A 145 12.86 0.26 4.71
N SER A 146 13.90 0.62 5.45
CA SER A 146 14.62 1.89 5.31
C SER A 146 16.08 1.62 4.90
N GLY A 147 16.82 2.69 4.59
CA GLY A 147 18.25 2.67 4.31
C GLY A 147 18.59 2.53 2.82
N GLY A 148 19.48 3.39 2.33
CA GLY A 148 19.93 3.40 0.93
C GLY A 148 18.92 3.98 -0.08
N PHE A 149 17.78 4.48 0.40
CA PHE A 149 16.79 5.19 -0.41
C PHE A 149 16.99 6.70 -0.34
N PRO A 150 16.65 7.44 -1.41
CA PRO A 150 16.69 8.90 -1.38
C PRO A 150 15.86 9.45 -0.23
N CYS A 151 16.30 10.61 0.30
CA CYS A 151 15.52 11.43 1.21
C CYS A 151 15.09 10.72 2.49
N HIS A 152 16.02 9.93 3.04
CA HIS A 152 15.84 9.13 4.26
C HIS A 152 14.54 8.29 4.23
N GLY A 153 14.15 7.89 3.02
CA GLY A 153 12.88 7.25 2.76
C GLY A 153 12.80 5.82 3.25
N LYS A 154 11.59 5.29 3.14
CA LYS A 154 11.28 3.88 3.38
C LYS A 154 10.36 3.35 2.29
N ALA A 155 10.37 2.04 2.08
CA ALA A 155 9.50 1.41 1.11
C ALA A 155 8.99 0.07 1.61
N MET A 156 7.86 -0.37 1.09
CA MET A 156 7.32 -1.70 1.32
C MET A 156 6.75 -2.28 0.02
N TYR A 157 6.82 -3.60 -0.10
CA TYR A 157 6.12 -4.33 -1.15
C TYR A 157 4.73 -4.73 -0.65
N VAL A 158 3.74 -4.61 -1.53
CA VAL A 158 2.39 -5.13 -1.34
C VAL A 158 2.02 -5.94 -2.58
N SER A 159 1.37 -7.08 -2.38
CA SER A 159 0.86 -7.89 -3.50
C SER A 159 -0.23 -7.15 -4.25
N GLY A 160 -0.26 -7.29 -5.59
CA GLY A 160 -1.21 -6.60 -6.45
C GLY A 160 -1.13 -5.08 -6.40
N TRP A 161 -2.25 -4.44 -6.73
CA TRP A 161 -2.44 -2.99 -6.61
C TRP A 161 -3.20 -2.67 -5.32
N PRO A 162 -2.59 -1.99 -4.34
CA PRO A 162 -3.23 -1.72 -3.06
C PRO A 162 -3.93 -0.35 -3.05
N ARG A 163 -4.71 -0.11 -1.98
CA ARG A 163 -5.12 1.24 -1.57
C ARG A 163 -3.90 2.03 -1.10
N VAL A 164 -3.21 2.67 -2.05
CA VAL A 164 -1.88 3.30 -1.89
C VAL A 164 -1.78 4.19 -0.65
N PHE A 165 -2.72 5.12 -0.45
CA PHE A 165 -2.67 6.05 0.68
C PHE A 165 -2.99 5.38 2.01
N SER A 166 -3.83 4.33 2.00
CA SER A 166 -4.08 3.52 3.20
C SER A 166 -2.80 2.79 3.64
N VAL A 167 -2.05 2.24 2.68
CA VAL A 167 -0.74 1.64 2.95
C VAL A 167 0.25 2.69 3.44
N ALA A 168 0.37 3.81 2.73
CA ALA A 168 1.28 4.90 3.05
C ALA A 168 1.09 5.46 4.47
N LEU A 169 -0.17 5.57 4.94
CA LEU A 169 -0.48 6.02 6.29
C LEU A 169 0.16 5.14 7.37
N GLY A 170 0.18 3.81 7.15
CA GLY A 170 0.86 2.85 8.03
C GLY A 170 2.39 2.93 8.01
N GLY A 171 2.97 3.78 7.16
CA GLY A 171 4.41 4.00 7.04
C GLY A 171 4.99 5.03 8.00
N GLY A 172 4.24 5.53 8.99
CA GLY A 172 4.75 6.53 9.94
C GLY A 172 4.60 7.97 9.44
N GLY A 173 3.46 8.27 8.80
CA GLY A 173 3.07 9.60 8.35
C GLY A 173 3.56 9.95 6.94
N MET A 174 2.70 10.63 6.18
CA MET A 174 2.95 11.00 4.77
C MET A 174 2.78 12.49 4.47
N HIS A 175 2.34 13.31 5.42
CA HIS A 175 2.03 14.73 5.20
C HIS A 175 3.22 15.58 4.70
N HIS A 176 4.45 15.11 4.95
CA HIS A 176 5.71 15.75 4.50
C HIS A 176 6.55 14.84 3.61
N ALA A 177 5.96 13.77 3.06
CA ALA A 177 6.64 12.81 2.22
C ALA A 177 6.12 12.88 0.78
N SER A 178 7.02 12.69 -0.18
CA SER A 178 6.58 12.22 -1.49
C SER A 178 6.07 10.79 -1.33
N VAL A 179 4.84 10.55 -1.80
CA VAL A 179 4.27 9.19 -1.88
C VAL A 179 4.45 8.70 -3.31
N ILE A 180 5.19 7.61 -3.46
CA ILE A 180 5.54 7.04 -4.76
C ILE A 180 5.03 5.60 -4.82
N ALA A 181 4.21 5.28 -5.81
CA ALA A 181 3.85 3.91 -6.14
C ALA A 181 4.62 3.45 -7.38
N TRP A 182 5.16 2.23 -7.30
CA TRP A 182 5.87 1.54 -8.38
C TRP A 182 5.08 0.28 -8.77
N PRO A 183 4.13 0.38 -9.72
CA PRO A 183 3.36 -0.77 -10.19
C PRO A 183 4.23 -1.85 -10.83
N GLY A 184 3.70 -3.07 -10.92
CA GLY A 184 4.35 -4.19 -11.59
C GLY A 184 5.74 -4.53 -11.02
N ALA A 185 5.93 -4.35 -9.71
CA ALA A 185 7.15 -4.65 -8.99
C ALA A 185 7.30 -6.15 -8.68
N CYS A 186 8.53 -6.56 -8.35
CA CYS A 186 8.86 -7.90 -7.89
C CYS A 186 8.43 -9.02 -8.86
N GLY A 187 8.68 -8.80 -10.16
CA GLY A 187 8.26 -9.71 -11.23
C GLY A 187 6.79 -9.54 -11.62
N ARG A 188 6.28 -8.30 -11.63
CA ARG A 188 4.89 -7.95 -11.97
C ARG A 188 3.82 -8.49 -11.01
N ARG A 189 4.21 -8.83 -9.77
CA ARG A 189 3.31 -9.44 -8.79
C ARG A 189 2.65 -8.44 -7.83
N GLY A 190 3.15 -7.22 -7.79
CA GLY A 190 2.54 -6.22 -6.94
C GLY A 190 3.12 -4.82 -7.10
N THR A 191 3.04 -4.05 -6.03
CA THR A 191 3.38 -2.64 -6.02
C THR A 191 4.35 -2.35 -4.90
N ILE A 192 5.38 -1.57 -5.17
CA ILE A 192 6.21 -0.99 -4.10
C ILE A 192 5.64 0.39 -3.78
N ILE A 193 5.33 0.62 -2.50
CA ILE A 193 4.97 1.94 -1.98
C ILE A 193 6.19 2.52 -1.28
N GLN A 194 6.61 3.70 -1.69
CA GLN A 194 7.78 4.42 -1.14
C GLN A 194 7.34 5.75 -0.57
N LEU A 195 7.85 6.06 0.63
CA LEU A 195 7.80 7.38 1.25
C LEU A 195 9.20 7.99 1.18
N ALA A 196 9.32 9.17 0.58
CA ALA A 196 10.57 9.95 0.55
C ALA A 196 10.37 11.27 1.29
N TYR A 197 11.06 11.47 2.42
CA TYR A 197 10.78 12.54 3.36
C TYR A 197 11.59 13.80 3.06
N GLY A 198 10.96 14.97 3.11
CA GLY A 198 11.65 16.27 2.98
C GLY A 198 12.28 16.52 1.60
N CYS A 199 11.81 15.85 0.56
CA CYS A 199 12.25 16.08 -0.81
C CYS A 199 11.16 15.69 -1.83
N SER A 200 11.37 16.09 -3.09
CA SER A 200 10.85 15.40 -4.26
C SER A 200 11.99 14.89 -5.14
N ILE A 201 11.81 13.69 -5.67
CA ILE A 201 12.71 13.06 -6.65
C ILE A 201 12.00 12.81 -7.98
N GLU A 202 10.85 13.47 -8.22
CA GLU A 202 10.03 13.27 -9.41
C GLU A 202 10.84 13.44 -10.70
N HIS A 203 11.53 14.56 -10.84
CA HIS A 203 12.31 14.88 -12.03
C HIS A 203 13.46 13.91 -12.27
N GLN A 204 14.11 13.45 -11.20
CA GLN A 204 15.15 12.43 -11.30
C GLN A 204 14.56 11.09 -11.78
N ILE A 205 13.39 10.70 -11.28
CA ILE A 205 12.72 9.47 -11.72
C ILE A 205 12.24 9.59 -13.16
N ARG A 206 11.69 10.74 -13.56
CA ARG A 206 11.25 11.02 -14.93
C ARG A 206 12.44 11.07 -15.91
N GLY A 207 13.60 11.50 -15.45
CA GLY A 207 14.81 11.65 -16.25
C GLY A 207 14.92 13.04 -16.92
N ASP A 208 14.11 14.00 -16.50
CA ASP A 208 14.14 15.39 -16.97
C ASP A 208 14.80 16.35 -15.95
N TYR A 209 15.42 15.80 -14.90
CA TYR A 209 16.16 16.59 -13.91
C TYR A 209 17.33 17.35 -14.55
N ASP A 210 17.29 18.66 -14.39
CA ASP A 210 18.33 19.58 -14.83
C ASP A 210 18.96 20.28 -13.60
N PRO A 211 20.20 19.94 -13.22
CA PRO A 211 20.84 20.53 -12.04
C PRO A 211 21.12 22.03 -12.18
N SER A 212 21.05 22.60 -13.40
CA SER A 212 21.31 24.02 -13.66
C SER A 212 20.10 24.93 -13.39
N LYS A 213 18.89 24.37 -13.27
CA LYS A 213 17.63 25.11 -13.11
C LYS A 213 17.20 25.31 -11.66
N ARG A 214 18.16 25.56 -10.77
CA ARG A 214 17.91 25.80 -9.33
C ARG A 214 17.54 27.24 -9.05
#